data_AF-A0A2G6QMP1-F1
#
_entry.id   AF-A0A2G6QMP1-F1
#
_cell.length_a   1.000
_cell.length_b   1.000
_cell.length_c   1.000
_cell.angle_alpha   90.00
_cell.angle_beta   90.00
_cell.angle_gamma   90.00
#
_symmetry.space_group_name_H-M   'P 1'
#
loop_
_entity.id
_entity.type
_entity.pdbx_description
1 polymer ?
#
loop_
_entity_poly.entity_id
_entity_poly.type
_entity_poly.pdbx_seq_one_letter_code
_entity_poly.pdbx_strand_id
1 'polypeptide(L)'
;MIKHTFRLEKILKLREFYEEKAKIELGKCISESEYIKQQLKLIANNRVSARKKMVVGADFSFNDFVAGETFIKRLEFEKEEQLNLLAQAELKVEQARKVYNEATKQRKILSKLKEKKEAQWRKERLQHDAEILDDLVNFQKSKM
;
A
#
# COMPACT_ATOMS: atom_id res chain seq x y z
N MET A 1 -23.68 32.28 -5.48
CA MET A 1 -23.51 30.84 -5.83
C MET A 1 -23.61 30.02 -4.56
N ILE A 2 -24.66 29.23 -4.35
CA ILE A 2 -24.82 28.41 -3.14
C ILE A 2 -23.89 27.19 -3.26
N LYS A 3 -22.91 27.06 -2.34
CA LYS A 3 -21.99 25.92 -2.31
C LYS A 3 -22.64 24.76 -1.57
N HIS A 4 -22.65 23.57 -2.17
CA HIS A 4 -23.04 22.37 -1.44
C HIS A 4 -21.95 21.99 -0.43
N THR A 5 -22.30 21.92 0.85
CA THR A 5 -21.40 21.48 1.92
C THR A 5 -21.72 20.05 2.32
N PHE A 6 -20.76 19.14 2.17
CA PHE A 6 -20.91 17.77 2.64
C PHE A 6 -20.76 17.70 4.16
N ARG A 7 -21.80 17.26 4.87
CA ARG A 7 -21.83 17.26 6.35
C ARG A 7 -20.71 16.45 6.99
N LEU A 8 -20.20 15.42 6.31
CA LEU A 8 -19.17 14.52 6.83
C LEU A 8 -17.76 14.83 6.27
N GLU A 9 -17.55 16.03 5.71
CA GLU A 9 -16.27 16.41 5.10
C GLU A 9 -15.07 16.27 6.05
N LYS A 10 -15.23 16.67 7.31
CA LYS A 10 -14.17 16.53 8.33
C LYS A 10 -13.83 15.06 8.60
N ILE A 11 -14.85 14.19 8.62
CA ILE A 11 -14.65 12.75 8.84
C ILE A 11 -13.99 12.12 7.61
N LEU A 12 -14.40 12.52 6.40
CA LEU A 12 -13.77 12.06 5.17
C LEU A 12 -12.27 12.38 5.17
N LYS A 13 -11.89 13.63 5.47
CA LYS A 13 -10.48 14.04 5.59
C LYS A 13 -9.71 13.24 6.64
N LEU A 14 -10.35 12.95 7.78
CA LEU A 14 -9.74 12.12 8.82
C LEU A 14 -9.50 10.69 8.31
N ARG A 15 -10.44 10.11 7.55
CA ARG A 15 -10.28 8.77 6.96
C ARG A 15 -9.20 8.75 5.87
N GLU A 16 -9.10 9.78 5.05
CA GLU A 16 -8.01 9.95 4.07
C GLU A 16 -6.65 9.98 4.77
N PHE A 17 -6.53 10.73 5.87
CA PHE A 17 -5.31 10.76 6.67
C PHE A 17 -4.93 9.37 7.22
N TYR A 18 -5.88 8.63 7.79
CA TYR A 18 -5.61 7.29 8.31
C TYR A 18 -5.25 6.28 7.21
N GLU A 19 -5.88 6.37 6.05
CA GLU A 19 -5.51 5.55 4.89
C GLU A 19 -4.07 5.85 4.44
N GLU A 20 -3.69 7.12 4.33
CA GLU A 20 -2.32 7.48 3.95
C GLU A 20 -1.31 7.01 4.99
N LYS A 21 -1.62 7.14 6.29
CA LYS A 21 -0.78 6.60 7.36
C LYS A 21 -0.61 5.08 7.24
N ALA A 22 -1.70 4.34 6.98
CA ALA A 22 -1.65 2.90 6.81
C ALA A 22 -0.88 2.48 5.56
N LYS A 23 -0.97 3.27 4.48
CA LYS A 23 -0.22 3.06 3.23
C LYS A 23 1.29 3.23 3.45
N ILE A 24 1.69 4.28 4.16
CA ILE A 24 3.09 4.52 4.52
C ILE A 24 3.62 3.35 5.34
N GLU A 25 2.86 2.90 6.33
CA GLU A 25 3.27 1.77 7.17
C GLU A 25 3.40 0.46 6.39
N LEU A 26 2.43 0.17 5.50
CA LEU A 26 2.54 -0.96 4.57
C LEU A 26 3.80 -0.87 3.70
N GLY A 27 4.12 0.32 3.19
CA GLY A 27 5.35 0.56 2.42
C GLY A 27 6.61 0.24 3.20
N LYS A 28 6.67 0.62 4.49
CA LYS A 28 7.80 0.30 5.37
C LYS A 28 7.95 -1.20 5.57
N CYS A 29 6.88 -1.91 5.92
CA CYS A 29 6.94 -3.36 6.11
C CYS A 29 7.38 -4.08 4.83
N ILE A 30 6.89 -3.64 3.66
CA ILE A 30 7.32 -4.21 2.37
C ILE A 30 8.82 -3.96 2.16
N SER A 31 9.32 -2.76 2.44
CA SER A 31 10.73 -2.44 2.28
C SER A 31 11.64 -3.29 3.18
N GLU A 32 11.21 -3.56 4.43
CA GLU A 32 11.91 -4.43 5.38
C GLU A 32 11.98 -5.87 4.84
N SER A 33 10.85 -6.41 4.35
CA SER A 33 10.80 -7.74 3.74
C SER A 33 11.69 -7.85 2.49
N GLU A 34 11.66 -6.85 1.61
CA GLU A 34 12.48 -6.85 0.40
C GLU A 34 13.98 -6.73 0.71
N TYR A 35 14.36 -5.97 1.74
CA TYR A 35 15.74 -5.92 2.22
C TYR A 35 16.22 -7.31 2.67
N ILE A 36 15.43 -8.05 3.45
CA ILE A 36 15.77 -9.41 3.89
C ILE A 36 15.90 -10.36 2.69
N LYS A 37 14.99 -10.28 1.71
CA LYS A 37 15.10 -11.07 0.46
C LYS A 37 16.37 -10.76 -0.32
N GLN A 38 16.83 -9.51 -0.33
CA GLN A 38 18.11 -9.14 -0.93
C GLN A 38 19.28 -9.77 -0.17
N GLN A 39 19.26 -9.78 1.16
CA GLN A 39 20.29 -10.46 1.96
C GLN A 39 20.34 -11.97 1.65
N LEU A 40 19.19 -12.63 1.56
CA LEU A 40 19.12 -14.04 1.16
C LEU A 40 19.71 -14.30 -0.23
N LYS A 41 19.50 -13.40 -1.20
CA LYS A 41 20.13 -13.48 -2.53
C LYS A 41 21.65 -13.33 -2.44
N LEU A 42 22.15 -12.42 -1.62
CA LEU A 42 23.58 -12.25 -1.40
C LEU A 42 24.20 -13.51 -0.77
N ILE A 43 23.55 -14.10 0.23
CA ILE A 43 23.98 -15.36 0.85
C ILE A 43 24.05 -16.48 -0.19
N ALA A 44 23.02 -16.61 -1.03
CA ALA A 44 22.99 -17.61 -2.10
C ALA A 44 24.14 -17.41 -3.10
N ASN A 45 24.39 -16.18 -3.54
CA ASN A 45 25.48 -15.84 -4.45
C ASN A 45 26.85 -16.13 -3.82
N ASN A 46 27.04 -15.78 -2.55
CA ASN A 46 28.27 -16.06 -1.80
C ASN A 46 28.52 -17.56 -1.68
N ARG A 47 27.49 -18.36 -1.43
CA ARG A 47 27.58 -19.83 -1.36
C ARG A 47 28.02 -20.44 -2.68
N VAL A 48 27.41 -20.03 -3.80
CA VAL A 48 27.80 -20.49 -5.14
C VAL A 48 29.24 -20.10 -5.45
N SER A 49 29.62 -18.87 -5.11
CA SER A 49 30.97 -18.35 -5.36
C SER A 49 32.02 -19.09 -4.54
N ALA A 50 31.75 -19.38 -3.27
CA ALA A 50 32.62 -20.17 -2.40
C ALA A 50 32.80 -21.60 -2.95
N ARG A 51 31.72 -22.28 -3.32
CA ARG A 51 31.76 -23.62 -3.92
C ARG A 51 32.57 -23.65 -5.23
N LYS A 52 32.40 -22.66 -6.10
CA LYS A 52 33.17 -22.56 -7.36
C LYS A 52 34.68 -22.41 -7.10
N LYS A 53 35.06 -21.55 -6.14
CA LYS A 53 36.48 -21.35 -5.78
C LYS A 53 37.13 -22.64 -5.28
N MET A 54 36.40 -23.48 -4.54
CA MET A 54 36.90 -24.76 -4.04
C MET A 54 37.10 -25.82 -5.12
N VAL A 55 36.39 -25.75 -6.25
CA VAL A 55 36.47 -26.75 -7.34
C VAL A 55 37.54 -26.39 -8.38
N VAL A 56 37.81 -25.11 -8.61
CA VAL A 56 38.62 -24.63 -9.74
C VAL A 56 40.06 -24.28 -9.34
N GLY A 57 40.39 -24.22 -8.05
CA GLY A 57 41.72 -23.85 -7.57
C GLY A 57 42.76 -24.95 -7.81
N ALA A 58 43.71 -24.73 -8.73
CA ALA A 58 44.82 -25.64 -8.98
C ALA A 58 45.84 -25.70 -7.81
N ASP A 59 45.84 -24.71 -6.91
CA ASP A 59 46.69 -24.61 -5.70
C ASP A 59 45.86 -24.63 -4.40
N PHE A 60 44.78 -25.41 -4.36
CA PHE A 60 43.87 -25.41 -3.21
C PHE A 60 44.40 -26.28 -2.05
N SER A 61 44.83 -25.63 -0.96
CA SER A 61 45.31 -26.31 0.24
C SER A 61 44.17 -27.01 1.00
N PHE A 62 44.50 -28.05 1.77
CA PHE A 62 43.57 -28.64 2.74
C PHE A 62 43.01 -27.58 3.71
N ASN A 63 43.83 -26.61 4.11
CA ASN A 63 43.38 -25.52 4.99
C ASN A 63 42.36 -24.59 4.30
N ASP A 64 42.53 -24.33 3.00
CA ASP A 64 41.57 -23.53 2.22
C ASP A 64 40.24 -24.28 2.07
N PHE A 65 40.29 -25.61 1.96
CA PHE A 65 39.10 -26.46 1.95
C PHE A 65 38.34 -26.41 3.27
N VAL A 66 39.04 -26.58 4.39
CA VAL A 66 38.41 -26.49 5.72
C VAL A 66 37.81 -25.10 5.95
N ALA A 67 38.51 -24.03 5.56
CA ALA A 67 38.01 -22.66 5.65
C ALA A 67 36.76 -22.45 4.77
N GLY A 68 36.76 -22.97 3.54
CA GLY A 68 35.64 -22.91 2.61
C GLY A 68 34.39 -23.62 3.14
N GLU A 69 34.53 -24.86 3.63
CA GLU A 69 33.42 -25.60 4.23
C GLU A 69 32.88 -24.91 5.50
N THR A 70 33.76 -24.38 6.35
CA THR A 70 33.34 -23.64 7.56
C THR A 70 32.57 -22.37 7.19
N PHE A 71 33.03 -21.63 6.19
CA PHE A 71 32.33 -20.47 5.67
C PHE A 71 30.96 -20.82 5.09
N ILE A 72 30.85 -21.92 4.35
CA ILE A 72 29.57 -22.41 3.81
C ILE A 72 28.59 -22.78 4.93
N LYS A 73 29.06 -23.48 5.98
CA LYS A 73 28.24 -23.79 7.16
C LYS A 73 27.73 -22.52 7.85
N ARG A 74 28.57 -21.49 7.97
CA ARG A 74 28.16 -20.18 8.51
C ARG A 74 27.07 -19.53 7.65
N LEU A 75 27.23 -19.54 6.33
CA LEU A 75 26.22 -19.03 5.40
C LEU A 75 24.89 -19.80 5.49
N GLU A 76 24.94 -21.10 5.76
CA GLU A 76 23.72 -21.90 5.96
C GLU A 76 22.99 -21.50 7.25
N PHE A 77 23.72 -21.27 8.34
CA PHE A 77 23.14 -20.75 9.58
C PHE A 77 22.53 -19.35 9.37
N GLU A 78 23.28 -18.43 8.77
CA GLU A 78 22.81 -17.07 8.44
C GLU A 78 21.55 -17.12 7.54
N LYS A 79 21.49 -18.06 6.59
CA LYS A 79 20.31 -18.26 5.73
C LYS A 79 19.08 -18.66 6.56
N GLU A 80 19.20 -19.62 7.48
CA GLU A 80 18.08 -20.05 8.33
C GLU A 80 17.58 -18.90 9.22
N GLU A 81 18.49 -18.11 9.81
CA GLU A 81 18.12 -16.90 10.56
C GLU A 81 17.36 -15.90 9.70
N GLN A 82 17.85 -15.62 8.49
CA GLN A 82 17.19 -14.69 7.57
C GLN A 82 15.84 -15.20 7.07
N LEU A 83 15.65 -16.51 6.91
CA LEU A 83 14.35 -17.09 6.57
C LEU A 83 13.34 -16.90 7.70
N ASN A 84 13.77 -17.08 8.96
CA ASN A 84 12.91 -16.81 10.11
C ASN A 84 12.52 -15.33 10.20
N LEU A 85 13.47 -14.42 9.99
CA LEU A 85 13.21 -12.97 9.94
C LEU A 85 12.27 -12.62 8.78
N LEU A 86 12.45 -13.25 7.62
CA LEU A 86 11.58 -13.03 6.46
C LEU A 86 10.13 -13.43 6.77
N ALA A 87 9.92 -14.60 7.39
CA ALA A 87 8.59 -15.05 7.76
C ALA A 87 7.89 -14.06 8.71
N GLN A 88 8.62 -13.51 9.69
CA GLN A 88 8.10 -12.48 10.58
C GLN A 88 7.78 -11.17 9.85
N ALA A 89 8.67 -10.73 8.95
CA ALA A 89 8.46 -9.52 8.16
C ALA A 89 7.26 -9.66 7.20
N GLU A 90 7.09 -10.81 6.56
CA GLU A 90 5.93 -11.08 5.69
C GLU A 90 4.62 -11.12 6.47
N LEU A 91 4.63 -11.64 7.70
CA LEU A 91 3.47 -11.56 8.59
C LEU A 91 3.10 -10.10 8.90
N LYS A 92 4.08 -9.25 9.19
CA LYS A 92 3.86 -7.80 9.41
C LYS A 92 3.30 -7.12 8.15
N VAL A 93 3.82 -7.46 6.96
CA VAL A 93 3.30 -6.97 5.67
C VAL A 93 1.83 -7.30 5.52
N GLU A 94 1.44 -8.55 5.79
CA GLU A 94 0.05 -8.97 5.64
C GLU A 94 -0.88 -8.31 6.67
N GLN A 95 -0.41 -8.13 7.91
CA GLN A 95 -1.14 -7.37 8.92
C GLN A 95 -1.33 -5.90 8.49
N ALA A 96 -0.28 -5.23 8.04
CA ALA A 96 -0.34 -3.86 7.55
C ALA A 96 -1.26 -3.73 6.32
N ARG A 97 -1.25 -4.74 5.43
CA ARG A 97 -2.13 -4.80 4.25
C ARG A 97 -3.59 -4.87 4.64
N LYS A 98 -3.95 -5.68 5.63
CA LYS A 98 -5.32 -5.74 6.17
C LYS A 98 -5.77 -4.39 6.72
N VAL A 99 -4.92 -3.72 7.49
CA VAL A 99 -5.20 -2.39 8.05
C VAL A 99 -5.41 -1.35 6.93
N TYR A 100 -4.52 -1.33 5.93
CA TYR A 100 -4.66 -0.44 4.78
C TYR A 100 -5.95 -0.69 4.01
N ASN A 101 -6.27 -1.96 3.71
CA ASN A 101 -7.48 -2.32 2.98
C ASN A 101 -8.76 -1.87 3.72
N GLU A 102 -8.81 -2.04 5.04
CA GLU A 102 -9.93 -1.58 5.85
C GLU A 102 -10.02 -0.05 5.86
N ALA A 103 -8.88 0.66 6.04
CA ALA A 103 -8.86 2.12 5.98
C ALA A 103 -9.35 2.66 4.62
N THR A 104 -8.88 2.06 3.51
CA THR A 104 -9.34 2.37 2.16
C THR A 104 -10.83 2.11 1.98
N LYS A 105 -11.35 0.98 2.49
CA LYS A 105 -12.79 0.68 2.44
C LYS A 105 -13.61 1.75 3.16
N GLN A 106 -13.23 2.11 4.37
CA GLN A 106 -13.90 3.13 5.16
C GLN A 106 -13.89 4.51 4.49
N ARG A 107 -12.75 4.91 3.90
CA ARG A 107 -12.65 6.16 3.11
C ARG A 107 -13.57 6.12 1.89
N LYS A 108 -13.52 5.03 1.10
CA LYS A 108 -14.33 4.87 -0.13
C LYS A 108 -15.83 4.93 0.14
N ILE A 109 -16.30 4.39 1.26
CA ILE A 109 -17.73 4.48 1.64
C ILE A 109 -18.16 5.95 1.77
N LEU A 110 -17.36 6.77 2.45
CA LEU A 110 -17.66 8.19 2.62
C LEU A 110 -17.53 8.99 1.32
N SER A 111 -16.53 8.69 0.48
CA SER A 111 -16.39 9.31 -0.84
C SER A 111 -17.63 9.05 -1.71
N LYS A 112 -18.09 7.80 -1.78
CA LYS A 112 -19.31 7.44 -2.52
C LYS A 112 -20.56 8.13 -1.97
N LEU A 113 -20.66 8.27 -0.64
CA LEU A 113 -21.77 8.97 -0.02
C LEU A 113 -21.78 10.47 -0.39
N LYS A 114 -20.60 11.10 -0.40
CA LYS A 114 -20.42 12.49 -0.85
C LYS A 114 -20.85 12.68 -2.29
N GLU A 115 -20.34 11.84 -3.20
CA GLU A 115 -20.70 11.87 -4.62
C GLU A 115 -22.21 11.72 -4.84
N LYS A 116 -22.86 10.79 -4.12
CA LYS A 116 -24.31 10.59 -4.20
C LYS A 116 -25.09 11.82 -3.72
N LYS A 117 -24.66 12.45 -2.63
CA LYS A 117 -25.29 13.67 -2.10
C LYS A 117 -25.10 14.86 -3.02
N GLU A 118 -23.92 15.01 -3.61
CA GLU A 118 -23.63 16.03 -4.63
C GLU A 118 -24.47 15.84 -5.89
N ALA A 119 -24.65 14.60 -6.35
CA ALA A 119 -25.53 14.31 -7.48
C ALA A 119 -27.00 14.64 -7.17
N GLN A 120 -27.48 14.27 -5.98
CA GLN A 120 -28.84 14.58 -5.54
C GLN A 120 -29.08 16.09 -5.44
N TRP A 121 -28.18 16.83 -4.79
CA TRP A 121 -28.28 18.28 -4.68
C TRP A 121 -28.29 18.98 -6.04
N ARG A 122 -27.44 18.53 -6.98
CA ARG A 122 -27.45 19.06 -8.36
C ARG A 122 -28.78 18.82 -9.07
N LYS A 123 -29.37 17.63 -8.90
CA LYS A 123 -30.66 17.30 -9.50
C LYS A 123 -31.79 18.16 -8.92
N GLU A 124 -31.87 18.27 -7.60
CA GLU A 124 -32.86 19.10 -6.91
C GLU A 124 -32.72 20.58 -7.31
N ARG A 125 -31.47 21.06 -7.45
CA ARG A 125 -31.21 22.43 -7.90
C ARG A 125 -31.68 22.69 -9.32
N LEU A 126 -31.42 21.76 -10.25
CA LEU A 126 -31.89 21.86 -11.63
C LEU A 126 -33.42 21.85 -11.73
N GLN A 127 -34.10 21.02 -10.93
CA GLN A 127 -35.56 20.97 -10.88
C GLN A 127 -36.13 22.30 -10.37
N HIS A 128 -35.61 22.80 -9.25
CA HIS A 128 -36.05 24.08 -8.69
C HIS A 128 -35.78 25.27 -9.62
N ASP A 129 -34.63 25.29 -10.30
CA ASP A 129 -34.32 26.35 -11.28
C ASP A 129 -35.26 26.26 -12.51
N ALA A 130 -35.68 25.06 -12.92
CA ALA A 130 -36.68 24.88 -13.98
C ALA A 130 -38.09 25.32 -13.57
N GLU A 131 -38.53 24.99 -12.35
CA GLU A 131 -39.82 25.42 -11.79
C GLU A 131 -39.90 26.97 -11.74
N ILE A 132 -38.84 27.64 -11.28
CA ILE A 132 -38.79 29.11 -11.29
C ILE A 132 -38.93 29.68 -12.71
N LEU A 133 -38.28 29.07 -13.70
CA LEU A 133 -38.35 29.53 -15.08
C LEU A 133 -39.77 29.39 -15.65
N ASP A 134 -40.44 28.27 -15.39
CA ASP A 134 -41.83 28.03 -15.81
C ASP A 134 -42.78 29.03 -15.14
N ASP A 135 -42.61 29.29 -13.84
CA ASP A 135 -43.40 30.30 -13.11
C ASP A 135 -43.20 31.71 -13.68
N LEU A 136 -41.97 32.09 -14.02
CA LEU A 136 -41.67 33.38 -14.65
C LEU A 136 -42.35 33.51 -16.02
N VAL A 137 -42.28 32.46 -16.86
CA VAL A 137 -42.92 32.42 -18.18
C VAL A 137 -44.44 32.54 -18.04
N ASN A 138 -45.05 31.81 -17.09
CA ASN A 138 -46.48 31.87 -16.84
C ASN A 138 -46.93 33.24 -16.31
N PHE A 139 -46.15 33.85 -15.41
CA PHE A 139 -46.42 35.20 -14.92
C PHE A 139 -46.35 36.24 -16.04
N GLN A 140 -45.40 36.11 -16.96
CA GLN A 140 -45.25 37.01 -18.10
C GLN A 140 -46.41 36.86 -19.10
N LYS A 141 -46.85 35.62 -19.37
CA LYS A 141 -48.05 35.34 -20.19
C LYS A 141 -49.34 35.85 -19.56
N SER A 142 -49.46 35.83 -18.23
CA SER A 142 -50.63 36.33 -17.51
C SER A 142 -50.71 37.87 -17.47
N LYS A 143 -49.65 38.59 -17.86
CA LYS A 143 -49.61 40.06 -17.90
C LYS A 143 -49.83 40.65 -19.30
N MET A 144 -49.90 39.82 -20.34
CA MET A 144 -50.41 40.18 -21.67
C MET A 144 -51.90 39.88 -21.76
#